data_AF-A0AAW6JUD1-F1
#
_entry.id   AF-A0AAW6JUD1-F1
#
_cell.length_a   1.000
_cell.length_b   1.000
_cell.length_c   1.000
_cell.angle_alpha   90.00
_cell.angle_beta   90.00
_cell.angle_gamma   90.00
#
_symmetry.space_group_name_H-M   'P 1'
#
loop_
_entity.id
_entity.type
_entity.pdbx_description
1 polymer ?
#
loop_
_entity_poly.entity_id
_entity_poly.type
_entity_poly.pdbx_seq_one_letter_code
_entity_poly.pdbx_strand_id
1 'polypeptide(L)'
;MELTSFPYLEITQINRKFILTKLPAGILVNISYASVRGKDDEPGAVQRLLNPKRIESIKDFTLEGGDYPGAIILNWVSVQNLLQKQDKKISFANVSRSAQIIDGQHRVAGLKSAINELKDIAKLEIPVAIYEHLTTKECADIFLAINTEQKTVPPSLVFDLYGIASESTIDPAALRGRNRLET
;
A
#
# COMPACT_ATOMS: atom_id res chain seq x y z
N MET A 1 10.23 -13.13 -21.01
CA MET A 1 9.29 -12.85 -19.91
C MET A 1 8.18 -11.98 -20.47
N GLU A 2 6.92 -12.33 -20.22
CA GLU A 2 5.79 -11.52 -20.67
C GLU A 2 5.73 -10.23 -19.84
N LEU A 3 5.66 -9.09 -20.52
CA LEU A 3 5.58 -7.78 -19.89
C LEU A 3 4.12 -7.39 -19.73
N THR A 4 3.74 -6.94 -18.54
CA THR A 4 2.45 -6.32 -18.27
C THR A 4 2.58 -4.81 -18.34
N SER A 5 1.59 -4.12 -18.91
CA SER A 5 1.64 -2.67 -19.14
C SER A 5 0.47 -1.93 -18.49
N PHE A 6 0.76 -0.77 -17.89
CA PHE A 6 -0.23 0.07 -17.20
C PHE A 6 -0.05 1.54 -17.58
N PRO A 7 -1.15 2.31 -17.78
CA PRO A 7 -1.05 3.75 -17.97
C PRO A 7 -0.48 4.43 -16.73
N TYR A 8 0.24 5.53 -16.92
CA TYR A 8 0.82 6.25 -15.81
C TYR A 8 0.86 7.76 -16.02
N LEU A 9 1.01 8.48 -14.91
CA LEU A 9 1.29 9.90 -14.86
C LEU A 9 2.66 10.12 -14.20
N GLU A 10 3.53 10.90 -14.85
CA GLU A 10 4.75 11.38 -14.20
C GLU A 10 4.40 12.58 -13.32
N ILE A 11 4.77 12.51 -12.05
CA ILE A 11 4.60 13.58 -11.07
C ILE A 11 5.97 14.16 -10.73
N THR A 12 6.12 15.47 -10.92
CA THR A 12 7.34 16.21 -10.56
C THR A 12 7.07 17.01 -9.28
N GLN A 13 7.84 16.73 -8.24
CA GLN A 13 7.93 17.52 -7.02
C GLN A 13 9.22 18.34 -7.03
N ILE A 14 9.45 19.16 -6.00
CA ILE A 14 10.63 20.03 -5.91
C ILE A 14 11.94 19.24 -6.06
N ASN A 15 12.08 18.15 -5.30
CA ASN A 15 13.34 17.41 -5.21
C ASN A 15 13.29 16.04 -5.90
N ARG A 16 12.10 15.56 -6.30
CA ARG A 16 11.91 14.16 -6.71
C ARG A 16 10.86 14.05 -7.80
N LYS A 17 10.99 12.99 -8.59
CA LYS A 17 9.96 12.54 -9.52
C LYS A 17 9.49 11.16 -9.13
N PHE A 18 8.22 10.88 -9.39
CA PHE A 18 7.66 9.55 -9.25
C PHE A 18 6.56 9.33 -10.26
N ILE A 19 6.16 8.09 -10.41
CA ILE A 19 5.08 7.68 -11.29
C ILE A 19 3.85 7.36 -10.46
N LEU A 20 2.70 7.91 -10.85
CA LEU A 20 1.40 7.50 -10.34
C LEU A 20 0.71 6.59 -11.36
N THR A 21 0.26 5.43 -10.91
CA THR A 21 -0.44 4.44 -11.73
C THR A 21 -1.46 3.69 -10.88
N LYS A 22 -2.18 2.75 -11.50
CA LYS A 22 -3.03 1.77 -10.82
C LYS A 22 -2.55 0.37 -11.17
N LEU A 23 -2.48 -0.50 -10.16
CA LEU A 23 -2.09 -1.91 -10.34
C LEU A 23 -3.17 -2.83 -9.79
N PRO A 24 -3.46 -3.97 -10.46
CA PRO A 24 -4.23 -5.04 -9.85
C PRO A 24 -3.57 -5.52 -8.55
N ALA A 25 -4.35 -5.75 -7.50
CA ALA A 25 -3.86 -6.14 -6.19
C ALA A 25 -2.99 -7.41 -6.25
N GLY A 26 -3.33 -8.36 -7.12
CA GLY A 26 -2.51 -9.57 -7.32
C GLY A 26 -1.11 -9.28 -7.84
N ILE A 27 -0.97 -8.34 -8.78
CA ILE A 27 0.33 -7.91 -9.31
C ILE A 27 1.09 -7.15 -8.22
N LEU A 28 0.43 -6.18 -7.58
CA LEU A 28 1.01 -5.38 -6.49
C LEU A 28 1.58 -6.28 -5.38
N VAL A 29 0.80 -7.24 -4.90
CA VAL A 29 1.22 -8.19 -3.84
C VAL A 29 2.39 -9.04 -4.29
N ASN A 30 2.43 -9.46 -5.56
CA ASN A 30 3.51 -10.29 -6.06
C ASN A 30 4.83 -9.51 -6.19
N ILE A 31 4.79 -8.33 -6.82
CA ILE A 31 6.01 -7.56 -7.11
C ILE A 31 6.63 -6.91 -5.86
N SER A 32 5.82 -6.67 -4.83
CA SER A 32 6.23 -5.85 -3.69
C SER A 32 6.80 -6.67 -2.53
N TYR A 33 7.70 -6.06 -1.77
CA TYR A 33 8.22 -6.63 -0.53
C TYR A 33 8.49 -5.56 0.53
N ALA A 34 8.36 -5.93 1.81
CA ALA A 34 8.75 -5.08 2.92
C ALA A 34 10.18 -5.43 3.34
N SER A 35 10.98 -4.40 3.64
CA SER A 35 12.33 -4.53 4.17
C SER A 35 12.38 -3.97 5.59
N VAL A 36 12.68 -4.82 6.56
CA VAL A 36 12.52 -4.54 7.99
C VAL A 36 13.81 -3.98 8.58
N ARG A 37 13.70 -2.79 9.18
CA ARG A 37 14.83 -2.09 9.81
C ARG A 37 15.48 -2.97 10.89
N GLY A 38 16.80 -3.12 10.83
CA GLY A 38 17.60 -3.84 11.83
C GLY A 38 17.57 -5.36 11.72
N LYS A 39 16.86 -5.89 10.70
CA LYS A 39 16.87 -7.33 10.36
C LYS A 39 17.45 -7.56 8.96
N ASP A 40 17.08 -6.70 8.01
CA ASP A 40 17.54 -6.78 6.64
C ASP A 40 18.68 -5.75 6.42
N ASP A 41 19.77 -6.17 5.80
CA ASP A 41 20.94 -5.33 5.49
C ASP A 41 20.86 -4.68 4.09
N GLU A 42 19.64 -4.61 3.54
CA GLU A 42 19.37 -4.08 2.20
C GLU A 42 19.01 -2.58 2.25
N PRO A 43 19.39 -1.79 1.22
CA PRO A 43 19.01 -0.39 1.14
C PRO A 43 17.49 -0.19 1.20
N GLY A 44 17.04 0.80 1.97
CA GLY A 44 15.62 1.14 2.15
C GLY A 44 14.86 0.35 3.23
N ALA A 45 15.56 -0.40 4.08
CA ALA A 45 14.99 -1.08 5.25
C ALA A 45 14.43 -0.10 6.31
N VAL A 46 13.22 0.43 6.05
CA VAL A 46 12.52 1.41 6.90
C VAL A 46 11.29 0.84 7.59
N GLN A 47 10.89 -0.39 7.26
CA GLN A 47 9.63 -0.96 7.74
C GLN A 47 9.73 -1.55 9.16
N ARG A 48 8.57 -1.62 9.83
CA ARG A 48 8.38 -2.26 11.14
C ARG A 48 7.81 -3.67 11.00
N LEU A 49 7.90 -4.47 12.07
CA LEU A 49 7.23 -5.78 12.12
C LEU A 49 5.72 -5.66 11.85
N LEU A 50 5.20 -6.64 11.10
CA LEU A 50 3.78 -6.74 10.82
C LEU A 50 2.99 -7.07 12.09
N ASN A 51 1.76 -6.56 12.17
CA ASN A 51 0.84 -6.84 13.26
C ASN A 51 -0.28 -7.75 12.73
N PRO A 52 -0.38 -9.00 13.19
CA PRO A 52 -1.37 -9.95 12.69
C PRO A 52 -2.82 -9.46 12.83
N LYS A 53 -3.18 -8.81 13.95
CA LYS A 53 -4.53 -8.27 14.15
C LYS A 53 -4.87 -7.20 13.12
N ARG A 54 -3.89 -6.36 12.76
CA ARG A 54 -4.07 -5.33 11.73
C ARG A 54 -4.22 -5.93 10.34
N ILE A 55 -3.50 -7.02 10.05
CA ILE A 55 -3.65 -7.74 8.78
C ILE A 55 -5.07 -8.30 8.68
N GLU A 56 -5.57 -8.91 9.75
CA GLU A 56 -6.93 -9.50 9.77
C GLU A 56 -8.01 -8.42 9.58
N SER A 57 -7.94 -7.30 10.31
CA SER A 57 -8.90 -6.19 10.13
C SER A 57 -8.88 -5.63 8.70
N ILE A 58 -7.71 -5.51 8.07
CA ILE A 58 -7.61 -5.06 6.66
C ILE A 58 -8.17 -6.12 5.70
N LYS A 59 -7.96 -7.42 6.00
CA LYS A 59 -8.53 -8.51 5.22
C LYS A 59 -10.07 -8.41 5.24
N ASP A 60 -10.66 -8.31 6.43
CA ASP A 60 -12.11 -8.21 6.62
C ASP A 60 -12.66 -6.97 5.89
N PHE A 61 -12.05 -5.80 6.09
CA PHE A 61 -12.38 -4.57 5.36
C PHE A 61 -12.37 -4.75 3.83
N THR A 62 -11.40 -5.50 3.31
CA THR A 62 -11.32 -5.77 1.86
C THR A 62 -12.46 -6.66 1.39
N LEU A 63 -12.77 -7.71 2.15
CA LEU A 63 -13.83 -8.68 1.82
C LEU A 63 -15.23 -8.06 1.93
N GLU A 64 -15.39 -7.07 2.80
CA GLU A 64 -16.62 -6.28 2.96
C GLU A 64 -16.78 -5.18 1.90
N GLY A 65 -15.84 -5.05 0.95
CA GLY A 65 -15.92 -4.11 -0.16
C GLY A 65 -15.40 -2.70 0.16
N GLY A 66 -14.47 -2.58 1.10
CA GLY A 66 -13.84 -1.31 1.47
C GLY A 66 -12.97 -0.71 0.36
N ASP A 67 -13.00 0.63 0.26
CA ASP A 67 -12.26 1.38 -0.75
C ASP A 67 -10.81 1.70 -0.35
N TYR A 68 -9.90 1.66 -1.32
CA TYR A 68 -8.48 2.00 -1.16
C TYR A 68 -8.07 3.25 -1.95
N PRO A 69 -8.53 4.46 -1.57
CA PRO A 69 -8.23 5.69 -2.31
C PRO A 69 -6.78 6.16 -2.14
N GLY A 70 -6.14 5.83 -1.01
CA GLY A 70 -4.77 6.23 -0.72
C GLY A 70 -3.75 5.35 -1.46
N ALA A 71 -2.79 5.97 -2.15
CA ALA A 71 -1.77 5.23 -2.88
C ALA A 71 -0.87 4.38 -1.97
N ILE A 72 -0.42 3.23 -2.48
CA ILE A 72 0.71 2.47 -1.93
C ILE A 72 1.99 3.07 -2.50
N ILE A 73 2.98 3.31 -1.63
CA ILE A 73 4.21 3.99 -2.04
C ILE A 73 5.33 2.95 -2.16
N LEU A 74 5.92 2.86 -3.35
CA LEU A 74 6.94 1.88 -3.70
C LEU A 74 8.24 2.57 -4.13
N ASN A 75 9.36 1.89 -3.86
CA ASN A 75 10.66 2.14 -4.45
C ASN A 75 11.00 0.96 -5.38
N TRP A 76 11.06 1.20 -6.68
CA TRP A 76 11.49 0.20 -7.65
C TRP A 76 13.01 0.05 -7.61
N VAL A 77 13.47 -1.13 -7.19
CA VAL A 77 14.90 -1.39 -6.94
C VAL A 77 15.49 -2.47 -7.83
N SER A 78 14.66 -3.26 -8.50
CA SER A 78 15.15 -4.39 -9.31
C SER A 78 15.92 -3.93 -10.53
N VAL A 79 17.16 -4.40 -10.63
CA VAL A 79 18.03 -4.17 -11.79
C VAL A 79 17.79 -5.20 -12.90
N GLN A 80 17.23 -6.37 -12.56
CA GLN A 80 16.91 -7.42 -13.54
C GLN A 80 15.52 -7.23 -14.18
N ASN A 81 14.63 -6.49 -13.51
CA ASN A 81 13.28 -6.20 -13.99
C ASN A 81 13.08 -4.68 -14.02
N LEU A 82 13.60 -4.02 -15.04
CA LEU A 82 13.52 -2.56 -15.16
C LEU A 82 12.11 -2.10 -15.56
N LEU A 83 11.68 -0.96 -15.01
CA LEU A 83 10.48 -0.27 -15.47
C LEU A 83 10.72 0.35 -16.84
N GLN A 84 10.08 -0.20 -17.85
CA GLN A 84 10.12 0.37 -19.20
C GLN A 84 9.01 1.42 -19.32
N LYS A 85 9.36 2.62 -19.77
CA LYS A 85 8.41 3.74 -19.92
C LYS A 85 8.30 4.07 -21.39
N GLN A 86 7.13 3.83 -21.98
CA GLN A 86 6.86 4.11 -23.39
C GLN A 86 5.39 4.49 -23.56
N ASP A 87 5.09 5.49 -24.37
CA ASP A 87 3.71 5.89 -24.74
C ASP A 87 2.77 6.09 -23.55
N LYS A 88 3.25 6.76 -22.49
CA LYS A 88 2.53 6.98 -21.21
C LYS A 88 2.10 5.68 -20.52
N LYS A 89 2.78 4.58 -20.81
CA LYS A 89 2.64 3.30 -20.12
C LYS A 89 3.95 2.89 -19.45
N ILE A 90 3.83 2.31 -18.27
CA ILE A 90 4.91 1.55 -17.66
C ILE A 90 4.73 0.08 -18.04
N SER A 91 5.83 -0.62 -18.31
CA SER A 91 5.84 -2.04 -18.60
C SER A 91 6.92 -2.73 -17.79
N PHE A 92 6.60 -3.89 -17.21
CA PHE A 92 7.51 -4.68 -16.40
C PHE A 92 7.08 -6.15 -16.37
N ALA A 93 8.00 -7.06 -16.04
CA ALA A 93 7.67 -8.45 -15.82
C ALA A 93 7.07 -8.65 -14.42
N ASN A 94 6.08 -9.53 -14.28
CA ASN A 94 5.46 -9.83 -12.98
C ASN A 94 6.38 -10.72 -12.10
N VAL A 95 7.49 -10.16 -11.62
CA VAL A 95 8.53 -10.87 -10.86
C VAL A 95 8.50 -10.43 -9.40
N SER A 96 8.59 -11.41 -8.50
CA SER A 96 8.60 -11.14 -7.06
C SER A 96 9.78 -10.29 -6.63
N ARG A 97 9.60 -9.50 -5.56
CA ARG A 97 10.62 -8.61 -4.98
C ARG A 97 11.20 -7.57 -5.96
N SER A 98 10.39 -7.09 -6.90
CA SER A 98 10.81 -6.03 -7.84
C SER A 98 10.80 -4.64 -7.19
N ALA A 99 9.87 -4.40 -6.27
CA ALA A 99 9.64 -3.11 -5.65
C ALA A 99 9.60 -3.21 -4.13
N GLN A 100 10.35 -2.36 -3.45
CA GLN A 100 10.33 -2.23 -2.00
C GLN A 100 9.17 -1.33 -1.56
N ILE A 101 8.45 -1.73 -0.52
CA ILE A 101 7.36 -0.94 0.05
C ILE A 101 7.96 0.15 0.95
N ILE A 102 7.60 1.41 0.69
CA ILE A 102 7.90 2.55 1.56
C ILE A 102 6.72 2.83 2.49
N ASP A 103 5.48 2.82 1.98
CA ASP A 103 4.27 2.95 2.79
C ASP A 103 3.19 1.95 2.36
N GLY A 104 2.42 1.46 3.33
CA GLY A 104 1.29 0.56 3.07
C GLY A 104 1.57 -0.92 3.27
N GLN A 105 2.65 -1.31 3.98
CA GLN A 105 3.00 -2.72 4.16
C GLN A 105 1.88 -3.60 4.76
N HIS A 106 1.12 -3.08 5.74
CA HIS A 106 0.00 -3.81 6.33
C HIS A 106 -1.17 -3.92 5.34
N ARG A 107 -1.36 -2.92 4.47
CA ARG A 107 -2.38 -2.93 3.42
C ARG A 107 -2.07 -4.02 2.39
N VAL A 108 -0.84 -4.07 1.90
CA VAL A 108 -0.38 -5.13 0.99
C VAL A 108 -0.52 -6.52 1.63
N ALA A 109 -0.14 -6.67 2.90
CA ALA A 109 -0.29 -7.93 3.62
C ALA A 109 -1.76 -8.36 3.81
N GLY A 110 -2.65 -7.42 4.14
CA GLY A 110 -4.09 -7.67 4.24
C GLY A 110 -4.71 -8.06 2.90
N LEU A 111 -4.37 -7.34 1.82
CA LEU A 111 -4.78 -7.67 0.45
C LEU A 111 -4.33 -9.08 0.05
N LYS A 112 -3.08 -9.47 0.39
CA LYS A 112 -2.58 -10.83 0.16
C LYS A 112 -3.43 -11.87 0.89
N SER A 113 -3.81 -11.59 2.14
CA SER A 113 -4.69 -12.47 2.92
C SER A 113 -6.08 -12.58 2.27
N ALA A 114 -6.65 -11.45 1.84
CA ALA A 114 -7.96 -11.42 1.19
C ALA A 114 -7.96 -12.17 -0.16
N ILE A 115 -6.89 -12.08 -0.95
CA ILE A 115 -6.72 -12.83 -2.21
C ILE A 115 -6.62 -14.35 -1.97
N ASN A 116 -6.09 -14.76 -0.82
CA ASN A 116 -6.04 -16.18 -0.47
C ASN A 116 -7.44 -16.74 -0.17
N GLU A 117 -8.31 -15.91 0.40
CA GLU A 117 -9.69 -16.27 0.75
C GLU A 117 -10.65 -16.13 -0.47
N LEU A 118 -10.60 -15.00 -1.17
CA LEU A 118 -11.41 -14.70 -2.36
C LEU A 118 -10.52 -14.26 -3.52
N LYS A 119 -10.37 -15.13 -4.52
CA LYS A 119 -9.44 -14.90 -5.66
C LYS A 119 -9.78 -13.67 -6.49
N ASP A 120 -11.04 -13.28 -6.56
CA ASP A 120 -11.45 -12.10 -7.34
C ASP A 120 -10.90 -10.78 -6.81
N ILE A 121 -10.51 -10.72 -5.53
CA ILE A 121 -9.81 -9.56 -4.95
C ILE A 121 -8.50 -9.26 -5.69
N ALA A 122 -7.89 -10.24 -6.36
CA ALA A 122 -6.67 -10.03 -7.14
C ALA A 122 -6.83 -9.02 -8.29
N LYS A 123 -8.08 -8.80 -8.75
CA LYS A 123 -8.42 -7.86 -9.83
C LYS A 123 -8.67 -6.43 -9.32
N LEU A 124 -8.76 -6.22 -8.01
CA LEU A 124 -9.00 -4.92 -7.41
C LEU A 124 -7.89 -3.95 -7.82
N GLU A 125 -8.25 -2.78 -8.35
CA GLU A 125 -7.29 -1.78 -8.78
C GLU A 125 -6.86 -0.91 -7.60
N ILE A 126 -5.57 -0.92 -7.28
CA ILE A 126 -4.98 -0.16 -6.18
C ILE A 126 -4.16 1.00 -6.77
N PRO A 127 -4.35 2.25 -6.30
CA PRO A 127 -3.47 3.35 -6.66
C PRO A 127 -2.05 3.12 -6.13
N VAL A 128 -1.04 3.36 -6.96
CA VAL A 128 0.36 3.13 -6.60
C VAL A 128 1.21 4.31 -7.06
N ALA A 129 2.03 4.83 -6.15
CA ALA A 129 3.09 5.78 -6.44
C ALA A 129 4.44 5.05 -6.44
N ILE A 130 5.19 5.15 -7.52
CA ILE A 130 6.44 4.42 -7.74
C ILE A 130 7.57 5.41 -7.93
N TYR A 131 8.50 5.41 -6.98
CA TYR A 131 9.83 6.00 -7.14
C TYR A 131 10.78 4.93 -7.69
N GLU A 132 11.90 5.33 -8.28
CA GLU A 132 12.92 4.42 -8.79
C GLU A 132 14.26 4.72 -8.11
N HIS A 133 14.96 3.65 -7.71
CA HIS A 133 16.34 3.69 -7.23
C HIS A 133 16.61 4.69 -6.09
N LEU A 134 15.65 4.87 -5.18
CA LEU A 134 15.87 5.69 -3.99
C LEU A 134 16.91 5.05 -3.07
N THR A 135 17.72 5.90 -2.45
CA THR A 135 18.61 5.51 -1.35
C THR A 135 17.82 5.25 -0.05
N THR A 136 18.44 4.54 0.91
CA THR A 136 17.83 4.31 2.23
C THR A 136 17.40 5.60 2.91
N LYS A 137 18.22 6.65 2.79
CA LYS A 137 17.92 7.96 3.38
C LYS A 137 16.65 8.55 2.77
N GLU A 138 16.52 8.51 1.45
CA GLU A 138 15.35 9.06 0.76
C GLU A 138 14.08 8.25 1.06
N CYS A 139 14.18 6.92 1.14
CA CYS A 139 13.07 6.09 1.62
C CYS A 139 12.65 6.47 3.03
N ALA A 140 13.60 6.72 3.94
CA ALA A 140 13.32 7.14 5.31
C ALA A 140 12.67 8.53 5.36
N ASP A 141 13.16 9.49 4.57
CA ASP A 141 12.58 10.83 4.48
C ASP A 141 11.11 10.78 4.02
N ILE A 142 10.81 9.97 2.99
CA ILE A 142 9.45 9.79 2.48
C ILE A 142 8.57 9.11 3.52
N PHE A 143 9.06 8.02 4.13
CA PHE A 143 8.34 7.29 5.16
C PHE A 143 7.99 8.19 6.36
N LEU A 144 8.96 8.97 6.84
CA LEU A 144 8.75 9.92 7.93
C LEU A 144 7.76 11.00 7.52
N ALA A 145 7.95 11.67 6.38
CA ALA A 145 7.06 12.73 5.92
C ALA A 145 5.59 12.28 5.83
N ILE A 146 5.33 11.06 5.33
CA ILE A 146 3.98 10.50 5.27
C ILE A 146 3.38 10.32 6.67
N ASN A 147 4.17 9.81 7.63
CA ASN A 147 3.66 9.43 8.94
C ASN A 147 3.71 10.56 9.98
N THR A 148 4.48 11.63 9.75
CA THR A 148 4.57 12.78 10.65
C THR A 148 3.61 13.90 10.27
N GLU A 149 3.43 14.17 8.97
CA GLU A 149 2.58 15.28 8.50
C GLU A 149 1.09 14.93 8.50
N GLN A 150 0.75 13.63 8.36
CA GLN A 150 -0.63 13.18 8.43
C GLN A 150 -1.07 13.06 9.90
N LYS A 151 -1.79 14.08 10.38
CA LYS A 151 -2.42 14.01 11.71
C LYS A 151 -3.51 12.94 11.73
N THR A 152 -3.52 12.12 12.77
CA THR A 152 -4.61 11.18 13.02
C THR A 152 -5.92 11.94 13.21
N VAL A 153 -7.00 11.46 12.59
CA VAL A 153 -8.34 12.00 12.79
C VAL A 153 -8.69 11.90 14.28
N PRO A 154 -9.13 13.00 14.94
CA PRO A 154 -9.51 12.95 16.34
C PRO A 154 -10.59 11.89 16.60
N PRO A 155 -10.50 11.09 17.69
CA PRO A 155 -11.49 10.05 17.97
C PRO A 155 -12.93 10.56 17.97
N SER A 156 -13.18 11.76 18.50
CA SER A 156 -14.53 12.36 18.49
C SER A 156 -15.10 12.51 17.08
N LEU A 157 -14.30 13.00 16.13
CA LEU A 157 -14.73 13.14 14.75
C LEU A 157 -14.94 11.77 14.08
N VAL A 158 -14.15 10.75 14.43
CA VAL A 158 -14.37 9.39 13.95
C VAL A 158 -15.72 8.85 14.43
N PHE A 159 -16.07 9.06 15.71
CA PHE A 159 -17.37 8.66 16.25
C PHE A 159 -18.54 9.36 15.56
N ASP A 160 -18.44 10.68 15.35
CA ASP A 160 -19.47 11.46 14.65
C ASP A 160 -19.71 10.91 13.23
N LEU A 161 -18.63 10.56 12.52
CA LEU A 161 -18.70 10.03 11.16
C LEU A 161 -19.25 8.60 11.09
N TYR A 162 -19.10 7.78 12.14
CA TYR A 162 -19.73 6.45 12.18
C TYR A 162 -21.25 6.49 12.20
N GLY A 163 -21.86 7.60 12.63
CA GLY A 163 -23.31 7.81 12.52
C GLY A 163 -23.80 8.06 11.09
N ILE A 164 -22.90 8.32 10.15
CA ILE A 164 -23.21 8.76 8.78
C ILE A 164 -22.65 7.79 7.73
N ALA A 165 -21.51 7.15 8.02
CA ALA A 165 -20.82 6.27 7.09
C ALA A 165 -21.60 4.98 6.80
N SER A 166 -21.42 4.44 5.58
CA SER A 166 -21.89 3.10 5.21
C SER A 166 -21.15 2.02 6.01
N GLU A 167 -21.83 0.90 6.30
CA GLU A 167 -21.26 -0.22 7.07
C GLU A 167 -19.91 -0.72 6.52
N SER A 168 -19.74 -0.75 5.19
CA SER A 168 -18.49 -1.17 4.51
C SER A 168 -17.29 -0.25 4.73
N THR A 169 -17.50 0.97 5.25
CA THR A 169 -16.42 1.95 5.51
C THR A 169 -15.91 1.86 6.96
N ILE A 170 -16.63 1.16 7.84
CA ILE A 170 -16.36 1.13 9.27
C ILE A 170 -15.50 -0.10 9.59
N ASP A 171 -14.28 0.11 10.09
CA ASP A 171 -13.45 -0.98 10.59
C ASP A 171 -14.23 -1.81 11.64
N PRO A 172 -14.42 -3.12 11.44
CA PRO A 172 -15.12 -3.98 12.39
C PRO A 172 -14.53 -3.91 13.81
N ALA A 173 -13.22 -3.59 13.94
CA ALA A 173 -12.60 -3.36 15.24
C ALA A 173 -13.12 -2.12 15.98
N ALA A 174 -13.50 -1.07 15.25
CA ALA A 174 -14.07 0.13 15.82
C ALA A 174 -15.54 -0.06 16.21
N LEU A 175 -16.32 -0.80 15.41
CA LEU A 175 -17.69 -1.22 15.72
C LEU A 175 -17.77 -2.02 17.04
N ARG A 176 -16.80 -2.91 17.29
CA ARG A 176 -16.71 -3.67 18.56
C ARG A 176 -16.53 -2.78 19.81
N GLY A 177 -16.00 -1.57 19.66
CA GLY A 177 -15.87 -0.59 20.74
C GLY A 177 -17.20 0.08 21.11
N ARG A 178 -18.10 0.26 20.15
CA ARG A 178 -19.44 0.85 20.35
C ARG A 178 -20.29 0.04 21.34
N ASN A 179 -20.31 -1.27 21.18
CA ASN A 179 -21.16 -2.17 21.99
C ASN A 179 -20.70 -2.33 23.46
N ARG A 180 -19.52 -1.82 23.85
CA ARG A 180 -19.02 -1.90 25.23
C ARG A 180 -19.36 -0.68 26.09
N LEU A 181 -19.85 0.40 25.50
CA LEU A 181 -20.22 1.63 26.21
C LEU A 181 -21.75 1.79 26.37
N GLU A 182 -22.53 0.91 25.73
CA GLU A 182 -24.00 0.85 25.84
C GLU A 182 -24.49 -0.22 26.84
N THR A 183 -23.59 -0.78 27.67
CA THR A 183 -23.91 -1.66 28.83
C THR A 183 -23.30 -1.10 30.10
#